data_AF-A0A8C5L519-F1
#
_entry.id   AF-A0A8C5L519-F1
#
_cell.length_a   1.000
_cell.length_b   1.000
_cell.length_c   1.000
_cell.angle_alpha   90.00
_cell.angle_beta   90.00
_cell.angle_gamma   90.00
#
_symmetry.space_group_name_H-M   'P 1'
#
loop_
_entity.id
_entity.type
_entity.pdbx_description
1 polymer ?
#
loop_
_entity_poly.entity_id
_entity_poly.type
_entity_poly.pdbx_seq_one_letter_code
_entity_poly.pdbx_strand_id
1 'polypeptide(L)'
;VPLSDESSLKKLSGTANLLNTSDSEHDQKLVSSPGEASTSGQHSGRKLELTRKYVEAKMYSLRERKGRAYEEVSEPQDDDYLYCEKCQNFFINSCPIHGPPIFIKDSLVNKGHPNCSALSLPPGLRIRPSGIPDAGLGVWNEASDLPVGLHFGPYEGQITEDEEAANSGYSWMITKGRNCYEYVDGKDESQANWMRYVNCARDDEEQNLVAFQYHRQIFYRTCRVIRPGSELLVWYGDEYGQELGIKWGSKRKKVFTEGRGGYNYDSLKRKKK
;
A
#
# COMPACT_ATOMS: atom_id res chain seq x y z
N VAL A 1 51.08 4.18 -40.38
CA VAL A 1 51.81 5.42 -40.73
C VAL A 1 51.76 5.58 -42.23
N PRO A 2 51.33 6.73 -42.77
CA PRO A 2 50.48 7.77 -42.16
C PRO A 2 49.26 8.05 -43.10
N LEU A 3 48.44 9.11 -43.09
CA LEU A 3 48.32 10.46 -42.47
C LEU A 3 46.81 10.63 -42.11
N SER A 4 46.40 11.16 -40.94
CA SER A 4 46.27 12.59 -40.57
C SER A 4 45.30 13.37 -41.51
N ASP A 5 44.48 14.32 -41.05
CA ASP A 5 44.63 15.32 -39.96
C ASP A 5 43.37 15.33 -39.04
N GLU A 6 43.31 15.79 -37.77
CA GLU A 6 43.75 17.06 -37.14
C GLU A 6 43.24 18.34 -37.88
N SER A 7 42.89 19.49 -37.29
CA SER A 7 42.57 19.90 -35.91
C SER A 7 41.50 21.05 -36.03
N SER A 8 41.17 21.96 -35.10
CA SER A 8 41.76 22.34 -33.81
C SER A 8 40.75 23.03 -32.86
N LEU A 9 40.89 22.70 -31.58
CA LEU A 9 40.82 23.57 -30.40
C LEU A 9 40.54 25.08 -30.58
N LYS A 10 39.63 25.60 -29.75
CA LYS A 10 39.83 26.90 -29.08
C LYS A 10 39.53 26.81 -27.57
N LYS A 11 40.58 26.97 -26.76
CA LYS A 11 40.55 27.23 -25.31
C LYS A 11 41.10 28.64 -25.07
N LEU A 12 40.32 29.53 -24.44
CA LEU A 12 40.72 30.69 -23.64
C LEU A 12 39.56 30.91 -22.65
N SER A 13 39.66 30.94 -21.31
CA SER A 13 40.66 31.39 -20.33
C SER A 13 40.52 32.87 -19.91
N GLY A 14 40.27 33.10 -18.61
CA GLY A 14 40.28 34.40 -17.91
C GLY A 14 38.93 34.74 -17.23
N THR A 15 38.73 34.58 -15.90
CA THR A 15 39.15 35.45 -14.75
C THR A 15 38.49 36.84 -14.71
N ALA A 16 37.99 37.40 -13.59
CA ALA A 16 37.74 36.92 -12.22
C ALA A 16 36.93 38.00 -11.43
N ASN A 17 36.66 37.74 -10.13
CA ASN A 17 36.35 38.71 -9.05
C ASN A 17 34.92 39.29 -8.93
N LEU A 18 34.39 39.64 -7.75
CA LEU A 18 34.70 39.31 -6.33
C LEU A 18 33.46 39.68 -5.46
N LEU A 19 33.33 39.00 -4.30
CA LEU A 19 32.76 39.45 -3.00
C LEU A 19 31.61 40.48 -2.93
N ASN A 20 30.59 40.15 -2.10
CA ASN A 20 30.52 40.76 -0.77
C ASN A 20 29.67 39.95 0.24
N THR A 21 30.19 39.88 1.47
CA THR A 21 29.51 39.55 2.73
C THR A 21 28.71 40.80 3.21
N SER A 22 27.94 40.86 4.31
CA SER A 22 27.85 40.09 5.57
C SER A 22 26.50 40.36 6.29
N ASP A 23 26.30 39.65 7.40
CA ASP A 23 25.31 39.77 8.51
C ASP A 23 24.93 41.23 8.92
N SER A 24 23.81 41.54 9.62
CA SER A 24 23.48 41.06 10.98
C SER A 24 22.10 41.54 11.55
N GLU A 25 21.42 40.65 12.28
CA GLU A 25 20.72 40.78 13.59
C GLU A 25 19.73 41.91 14.03
N HIS A 26 18.89 41.50 15.00
CA HIS A 26 18.17 42.22 16.08
C HIS A 26 16.74 42.83 15.91
N ASP A 27 15.79 42.08 16.47
CA ASP A 27 14.88 42.42 17.61
C ASP A 27 13.84 43.58 17.62
N GLN A 28 12.61 43.15 18.02
CA GLN A 28 11.70 43.76 19.02
C GLN A 28 11.34 45.27 19.02
N LYS A 29 10.06 45.56 18.74
CA LYS A 29 9.14 46.31 19.66
C LYS A 29 7.68 46.19 19.19
N LEU A 30 6.74 45.75 20.03
CA LEU A 30 5.96 46.55 20.99
C LEU A 30 5.26 47.79 20.37
N VAL A 31 3.93 47.77 20.32
CA VAL A 31 3.09 48.95 20.05
C VAL A 31 2.23 49.24 21.27
N SER A 32 2.48 50.39 21.88
CA SER A 32 1.67 51.01 22.95
C SER A 32 1.51 52.49 22.62
N SER A 33 0.30 53.06 22.71
CA SER A 33 0.01 54.51 22.62
C SER A 33 -1.51 54.76 22.83
N PRO A 34 -2.00 55.98 23.16
CA PRO A 34 -1.96 56.50 24.53
C PRO A 34 -3.31 57.19 24.92
N GLY A 35 -3.37 57.89 26.07
CA GLY A 35 -4.47 58.85 26.35
C GLY A 35 -4.61 59.24 27.82
N GLU A 36 -4.48 60.53 28.13
CA GLU A 36 -4.49 61.07 29.50
C GLU A 36 -5.85 61.60 30.00
N ALA A 37 -5.87 61.91 31.30
CA ALA A 37 -6.97 62.32 32.17
C ALA A 37 -7.78 63.58 31.80
N SER A 38 -8.97 63.74 32.44
CA SER A 38 -9.46 65.06 32.93
C SER A 38 -10.61 64.97 33.98
N THR A 39 -10.30 65.51 35.17
CA THR A 39 -11.11 66.41 36.04
C THR A 39 -12.54 66.10 36.57
N SER A 40 -12.63 66.09 37.93
CA SER A 40 -13.63 66.79 38.79
C SER A 40 -15.05 66.22 39.01
N GLY A 41 -15.63 66.41 40.22
CA GLY A 41 -17.09 66.19 40.43
C GLY A 41 -17.60 65.73 41.82
N GLN A 42 -17.22 66.40 42.91
CA GLN A 42 -17.91 66.51 44.23
C GLN A 42 -19.02 65.53 44.74
N HIS A 43 -18.77 65.06 45.97
CA HIS A 43 -19.67 65.00 47.16
C HIS A 43 -20.73 63.89 47.42
N SER A 44 -20.51 63.26 48.59
CA SER A 44 -21.48 62.82 49.62
C SER A 44 -22.19 61.46 49.48
N GLY A 45 -22.14 60.66 50.56
CA GLY A 45 -22.78 59.33 50.61
C GLY A 45 -22.25 58.43 51.73
N ARG A 46 -22.53 58.75 52.99
CA ARG A 46 -22.12 57.96 54.17
C ARG A 46 -22.90 56.64 54.22
N LYS A 47 -22.26 55.46 54.14
CA LYS A 47 -22.96 54.17 54.33
C LYS A 47 -22.11 53.10 55.00
N LEU A 48 -22.80 52.32 55.85
CA LEU A 48 -22.34 51.39 56.88
C LEU A 48 -21.22 50.41 56.48
N GLU A 49 -20.29 50.19 57.41
CA GLU A 49 -19.48 48.97 57.46
C GLU A 49 -20.37 47.76 57.77
N LEU A 50 -20.13 46.65 57.06
CA LEU A 50 -20.81 45.38 57.31
C LEU A 50 -19.77 44.27 57.36
N THR A 51 -19.38 43.90 58.58
CA THR A 51 -18.23 43.04 58.87
C THR A 51 -18.42 41.61 58.37
N ARG A 52 -17.89 41.32 57.19
CA ARG A 52 -17.96 39.99 56.57
C ARG A 52 -16.89 39.08 57.20
N LYS A 53 -17.30 38.23 58.14
CA LYS A 53 -16.42 37.18 58.70
C LYS A 53 -15.99 36.21 57.60
N TYR A 54 -14.71 36.19 57.27
CA TYR A 54 -14.11 35.13 56.47
C TYR A 54 -13.99 33.85 57.32
N VAL A 55 -14.49 32.74 56.78
CA VAL A 55 -14.22 31.40 57.32
C VAL A 55 -13.10 30.81 56.47
N GLU A 56 -11.97 30.53 57.12
CA GLU A 56 -10.77 30.00 56.44
C GLU A 56 -10.96 28.51 56.12
N ALA A 57 -11.27 28.21 54.85
CA ALA A 57 -11.36 26.85 54.36
C ALA A 57 -9.94 26.27 54.16
N LYS A 58 -9.50 25.40 55.07
CA LYS A 58 -8.23 24.66 54.93
C LYS A 58 -8.32 23.67 53.77
N MET A 59 -7.92 24.10 52.58
CA MET A 59 -7.71 23.22 51.44
C MET A 59 -6.46 22.34 51.68
N TYR A 60 -6.64 21.03 51.65
CA TYR A 60 -5.54 20.07 51.66
C TYR A 60 -4.78 20.16 50.33
N SER A 61 -3.45 20.28 50.38
CA SER A 61 -2.63 20.26 49.17
C SER A 61 -2.67 18.87 48.53
N LEU A 62 -3.25 18.77 47.34
CA LEU A 62 -3.17 17.54 46.54
C LEU A 62 -1.69 17.30 46.18
N ARG A 63 -1.18 16.11 46.50
CA ARG A 63 0.19 15.72 46.15
C ARG A 63 0.37 15.78 44.63
N GLU A 64 1.28 16.63 44.16
CA GLU A 64 1.63 16.72 42.75
C GLU A 64 2.04 15.35 42.21
N ARG A 65 1.28 14.85 41.24
CA ARG A 65 1.66 13.69 40.44
C ARG A 65 2.33 14.21 39.18
N LYS A 66 3.62 13.90 38.99
CA LYS A 66 4.25 14.03 37.67
C LYS A 66 3.43 13.18 36.69
N GLY A 67 2.81 13.84 35.71
CA GLY A 67 2.14 13.15 34.62
C GLY A 67 3.15 12.29 33.86
N ARG A 68 2.93 10.98 33.84
CA ARG A 68 3.58 10.12 32.86
C ARG A 68 2.81 10.29 31.57
N ALA A 69 3.44 10.86 30.55
CA ALA A 69 2.96 10.69 29.19
C ALA A 69 3.10 9.21 28.86
N TYR A 70 1.98 8.53 28.65
CA TYR A 70 1.96 7.20 28.06
C TYR A 70 1.86 7.42 26.55
N GLU A 71 2.83 6.92 25.81
CA GLU A 71 2.79 6.86 24.36
C GLU A 71 2.13 5.53 24.00
N GLU A 72 0.94 5.58 23.39
CA GLU A 72 0.25 4.38 22.93
C GLU A 72 0.99 3.82 21.72
N VAL A 73 1.71 2.72 21.93
CA VAL A 73 2.28 1.93 20.83
C VAL A 73 1.11 1.23 20.15
N SER A 74 0.89 1.52 18.87
CA SER A 74 -0.11 0.82 18.06
C SER A 74 0.21 -0.66 17.98
N GLU A 75 -0.71 -1.52 18.40
CA GLU A 75 -0.61 -2.96 18.18
C GLU A 75 -0.59 -3.25 16.66
N PRO A 76 0.31 -4.12 16.16
CA PRO A 76 0.37 -4.47 14.75
C PRO A 76 -0.95 -5.08 14.25
N GLN A 77 -1.37 -4.72 13.04
CA GLN A 77 -2.48 -5.37 12.34
C GLN A 77 -2.03 -6.72 11.77
N ASP A 78 -2.99 -7.58 11.42
CA ASP A 78 -2.70 -8.92 10.88
C ASP A 78 -1.86 -8.85 9.58
N ASP A 79 -2.00 -7.78 8.79
CA ASP A 79 -1.22 -7.51 7.57
C ASP A 79 0.07 -6.68 7.79
N ASP A 80 0.53 -6.52 9.03
CA ASP A 80 1.87 -6.00 9.35
C ASP A 80 2.93 -7.13 9.46
N TYR A 81 2.52 -8.40 9.37
CA TYR A 81 3.40 -9.56 9.47
C TYR A 81 3.90 -10.04 8.10
N LEU A 82 5.14 -10.53 8.07
CA LEU A 82 5.77 -11.20 6.94
C LEU A 82 6.07 -12.66 7.30
N TYR A 83 6.03 -13.54 6.31
CA TYR A 83 6.23 -14.98 6.52
C TYR A 83 7.60 -15.45 6.01
N CYS A 84 8.33 -16.20 6.85
CA CYS A 84 9.61 -16.78 6.46
C CYS A 84 9.44 -18.24 6.01
N GLU A 85 9.42 -18.45 4.70
CA GLU A 85 9.31 -19.78 4.07
C GLU A 85 10.33 -20.82 4.59
N LYS A 86 11.53 -20.38 5.02
CA LYS A 86 12.56 -21.29 5.55
C LYS A 86 12.37 -21.64 7.04
N CYS A 87 11.73 -20.76 7.81
CA CYS A 87 11.44 -20.98 9.23
C CYS A 87 10.00 -21.44 9.47
N GLN A 88 9.14 -21.36 8.45
CA GLN A 88 7.70 -21.60 8.51
C GLN A 88 7.02 -20.79 9.65
N ASN A 89 7.41 -19.53 9.80
CA ASN A 89 7.02 -18.65 10.91
C ASN A 89 6.90 -17.18 10.48
N PHE A 90 6.02 -16.46 11.17
CA PHE A 90 5.79 -15.02 11.00
C PHE A 90 6.84 -14.16 11.73
N PHE A 91 7.08 -12.95 11.22
CA PHE A 91 7.95 -11.95 11.82
C PHE A 91 7.53 -10.54 11.37
N ILE A 92 7.95 -9.52 12.12
CA ILE A 92 7.82 -8.10 11.73
C ILE A 92 9.23 -7.58 11.39
N ASN A 93 9.37 -6.83 10.30
CA ASN A 93 10.62 -6.25 9.76
C ASN A 93 11.72 -7.24 9.33
N SER A 94 12.09 -8.23 10.14
CA SER A 94 13.18 -9.17 9.86
C SER A 94 13.02 -10.52 10.55
N CYS A 95 13.32 -11.60 9.83
CA CYS A 95 13.39 -12.93 10.39
C CYS A 95 14.64 -13.05 11.30
N PRO A 96 14.54 -13.63 12.51
CA PRO A 96 15.69 -13.74 13.43
C PRO A 96 16.82 -14.63 12.91
N ILE A 97 16.56 -15.51 11.94
CA ILE A 97 17.55 -16.43 11.36
C ILE A 97 18.01 -15.95 9.97
N HIS A 98 17.12 -15.35 9.18
CA HIS A 98 17.36 -15.03 7.77
C HIS A 98 17.46 -13.53 7.45
N GLY A 99 17.24 -12.66 8.43
CA GLY A 99 17.26 -11.20 8.24
C GLY A 99 16.01 -10.65 7.55
N PRO A 100 16.06 -9.41 7.02
CA PRO A 100 14.96 -8.81 6.28
C PRO A 100 14.71 -9.54 4.94
N PRO A 101 13.44 -9.63 4.50
CA PRO A 101 13.12 -10.20 3.20
C PRO A 101 13.60 -9.30 2.05
N ILE A 102 13.90 -9.93 0.92
CA ILE A 102 14.41 -9.25 -0.27
C ILE A 102 13.24 -8.95 -1.21
N PHE A 103 12.90 -7.66 -1.34
CA PHE A 103 11.93 -7.18 -2.32
C PHE A 103 12.64 -6.82 -3.64
N ILE A 104 12.23 -7.48 -4.73
CA ILE A 104 12.61 -7.08 -6.08
C ILE A 104 11.79 -5.87 -6.49
N LYS A 105 12.48 -4.86 -7.04
CA LYS A 105 11.85 -3.64 -7.55
C LYS A 105 11.47 -3.82 -9.01
N ASP A 106 10.29 -3.32 -9.35
CA ASP A 106 9.83 -3.20 -10.72
C ASP A 106 10.72 -2.23 -11.52
N SER A 107 10.79 -2.46 -12.83
CA SER A 107 11.43 -1.55 -13.78
C SER A 107 10.68 -0.22 -13.83
N LEU A 108 11.39 0.90 -13.83
CA LEU A 108 10.76 2.22 -13.81
C LEU A 108 10.08 2.55 -15.15
N VAL A 109 8.78 2.86 -15.09
CA VAL A 109 7.98 3.28 -16.25
C VAL A 109 7.22 4.57 -15.92
N ASN A 110 6.99 5.41 -16.92
CA ASN A 110 6.12 6.57 -16.78
C ASN A 110 4.65 6.11 -16.65
N LYS A 111 3.97 6.52 -15.56
CA LYS A 111 2.56 6.18 -15.31
C LYS A 111 1.67 6.63 -16.48
N GLY A 112 0.70 5.79 -16.86
CA GLY A 112 -0.19 6.04 -18.01
C GLY A 112 0.43 5.71 -19.37
N HIS A 113 1.65 5.16 -19.44
CA HIS A 113 2.15 4.57 -20.68
C HIS A 113 1.27 3.36 -21.07
N PRO A 114 0.83 3.19 -22.33
CA PRO A 114 -0.10 2.12 -22.72
C PRO A 114 0.36 0.70 -22.31
N ASN A 115 1.67 0.44 -22.44
CA ASN A 115 2.29 -0.83 -22.06
C ASN A 115 2.97 -0.76 -20.68
N CYS A 116 2.43 -0.01 -19.71
CA CYS A 116 3.07 0.19 -18.40
C CYS A 116 3.36 -1.14 -17.70
N SER A 117 2.37 -2.02 -17.65
CA SER A 117 2.46 -3.37 -17.10
C SER A 117 3.61 -4.18 -17.68
N ALA A 118 3.68 -4.35 -19.01
CA ALA A 118 4.75 -5.13 -19.64
C ALA A 118 6.15 -4.51 -19.48
N LEU A 119 6.26 -3.17 -19.44
CA LEU A 119 7.54 -2.47 -19.26
C LEU A 119 8.03 -2.45 -17.81
N SER A 120 7.15 -2.62 -16.82
CA SER A 120 7.50 -2.68 -15.39
C SER A 120 8.21 -3.99 -14.98
N LEU A 121 8.29 -4.96 -15.89
CA LEU A 121 8.86 -6.28 -15.63
C LEU A 121 10.32 -6.19 -15.11
N PRO A 122 10.64 -6.81 -13.95
CA PRO A 122 12.00 -6.85 -13.42
C PRO A 122 13.01 -7.53 -14.35
N PRO A 123 14.28 -7.08 -14.38
CA PRO A 123 15.33 -7.73 -15.14
C PRO A 123 15.49 -9.22 -14.79
N GLY A 124 15.62 -10.06 -15.82
CA GLY A 124 15.78 -11.51 -15.69
C GLY A 124 14.48 -12.33 -15.77
N LEU A 125 13.33 -11.67 -15.79
CA LEU A 125 12.04 -12.25 -16.16
C LEU A 125 11.69 -11.96 -17.63
N ARG A 126 10.75 -12.72 -18.19
CA ARG A 126 10.20 -12.51 -19.55
C ARG A 126 8.70 -12.82 -19.60
N ILE A 127 7.92 -11.94 -20.22
CA ILE A 127 6.53 -12.23 -20.61
C ILE A 127 6.56 -12.95 -21.97
N ARG A 128 5.94 -14.13 -22.05
CA ARG A 128 5.78 -14.93 -23.29
C ARG A 128 4.56 -15.87 -23.15
N PRO A 129 4.10 -16.59 -24.19
CA PRO A 129 2.98 -17.51 -24.04
C PRO A 129 3.16 -18.50 -22.87
N SER A 130 2.08 -18.74 -22.14
CA SER A 130 2.03 -19.67 -21.01
C SER A 130 2.17 -21.12 -21.46
N GLY A 131 2.67 -21.99 -20.56
CA GLY A 131 2.61 -23.44 -20.71
C GLY A 131 1.22 -24.02 -20.40
N ILE A 132 0.35 -23.23 -19.76
CA ILE A 132 -1.03 -23.60 -19.46
C ILE A 132 -1.90 -23.42 -20.72
N PRO A 133 -2.63 -24.45 -21.18
CA PRO A 133 -3.52 -24.34 -22.34
C PRO A 133 -4.55 -23.22 -22.16
N ASP A 134 -4.75 -22.43 -23.21
CA ASP A 134 -5.70 -21.32 -23.31
C ASP A 134 -5.55 -20.19 -22.24
N ALA A 135 -4.46 -20.16 -21.47
CA ALA A 135 -4.18 -19.10 -20.49
C ALA A 135 -3.62 -17.79 -21.11
N GLY A 136 -3.14 -17.84 -22.36
CA GLY A 136 -2.58 -16.68 -23.06
C GLY A 136 -1.11 -16.44 -22.72
N LEU A 137 -0.80 -15.30 -22.10
CA LEU A 137 0.58 -14.94 -21.71
C LEU A 137 0.87 -15.41 -20.27
N GLY A 138 2.16 -15.62 -19.98
CA GLY A 138 2.69 -15.96 -18.67
C GLY A 138 4.03 -15.25 -18.43
N VAL A 139 4.44 -15.16 -17.16
CA VAL A 139 5.77 -14.64 -16.77
C VAL A 139 6.71 -15.80 -16.50
N TRP A 140 7.91 -15.74 -17.04
CA TRP A 140 8.91 -16.81 -16.96
C TRP A 140 10.22 -16.27 -16.38
N ASN A 141 10.90 -17.09 -15.57
CA ASN A 141 12.27 -16.83 -15.16
C ASN A 141 13.23 -17.21 -16.30
N GLU A 142 14.22 -16.38 -16.61
CA GLU A 142 15.15 -16.61 -17.72
C GLU A 142 16.63 -16.42 -17.34
N ALA A 143 16.96 -15.66 -16.29
CA ALA A 143 18.35 -15.30 -15.98
C ALA A 143 19.06 -16.28 -15.02
N SER A 144 18.52 -16.50 -13.83
CA SER A 144 19.17 -17.27 -12.76
C SER A 144 18.15 -17.81 -11.76
N ASP A 145 18.51 -18.81 -10.96
CA ASP A 145 17.64 -19.35 -9.91
C ASP A 145 17.14 -18.22 -8.97
N LEU A 146 15.82 -18.09 -8.84
CA LEU A 146 15.19 -17.21 -7.86
C LEU A 146 15.15 -17.95 -6.52
N PRO A 147 15.77 -17.44 -5.44
CA PRO A 147 15.81 -18.12 -4.14
C PRO A 147 14.46 -18.08 -3.43
N VAL A 148 14.22 -19.07 -2.55
CA VAL A 148 13.06 -19.11 -1.66
C VAL A 148 13.00 -17.87 -0.76
N GLY A 149 11.81 -17.27 -0.62
CA GLY A 149 11.56 -16.08 0.20
C GLY A 149 11.86 -14.75 -0.50
N LEU A 150 12.10 -14.76 -1.81
CA LEU A 150 12.14 -13.55 -2.63
C LEU A 150 10.73 -12.95 -2.81
N HIS A 151 10.59 -11.64 -2.64
CA HIS A 151 9.32 -10.92 -2.68
C HIS A 151 9.20 -10.02 -3.93
N PHE A 152 7.99 -9.92 -4.46
CA PHE A 152 7.61 -9.12 -5.63
C PHE A 152 6.38 -8.26 -5.32
N GLY A 153 6.36 -7.04 -5.84
CA GLY A 153 5.22 -6.13 -5.77
C GLY A 153 5.52 -4.77 -5.12
N PRO A 154 4.48 -4.00 -4.77
CA PRO A 154 3.07 -4.40 -4.72
C PRO A 154 2.45 -4.68 -6.11
N TYR A 155 1.37 -5.46 -6.14
CA TYR A 155 0.50 -5.59 -7.31
C TYR A 155 -0.16 -4.24 -7.60
N GLU A 156 0.05 -3.66 -8.77
CA GLU A 156 -0.54 -2.38 -9.16
C GLU A 156 -1.81 -2.57 -10.01
N GLY A 157 -2.76 -1.64 -9.87
CA GLY A 157 -4.03 -1.63 -10.56
C GLY A 157 -4.95 -0.52 -10.03
N GLN A 158 -6.17 -0.44 -10.53
CA GLN A 158 -7.18 0.49 -10.04
C GLN A 158 -7.75 0.00 -8.70
N ILE A 159 -7.72 0.84 -7.66
CA ILE A 159 -8.42 0.55 -6.40
C ILE A 159 -9.91 0.87 -6.55
N THR A 160 -10.78 -0.06 -6.15
CA THR A 160 -12.24 0.07 -6.22
C THR A 160 -12.95 -0.74 -5.13
N GLU A 161 -14.14 -0.32 -4.72
CA GLU A 161 -15.03 -1.09 -3.83
C GLU A 161 -16.16 -1.80 -4.62
N ASP A 162 -16.11 -1.74 -5.95
CA ASP A 162 -17.06 -2.37 -6.86
C ASP A 162 -16.88 -3.91 -6.90
N GLU A 163 -17.93 -4.65 -6.55
CA GLU A 163 -17.95 -6.12 -6.59
C GLU A 163 -17.80 -6.68 -8.02
N GLU A 164 -18.08 -5.91 -9.08
CA GLU A 164 -17.82 -6.32 -10.46
C GLU A 164 -16.32 -6.59 -10.71
N ALA A 165 -15.42 -5.94 -9.96
CA ALA A 165 -13.97 -6.17 -10.04
C ALA A 165 -13.61 -7.64 -9.76
N ALA A 166 -14.31 -8.34 -8.87
CA ALA A 166 -14.07 -9.76 -8.59
C ALA A 166 -14.26 -10.66 -9.84
N ASN A 167 -14.93 -10.16 -10.88
CA ASN A 167 -15.13 -10.85 -12.16
C ASN A 167 -14.12 -10.45 -13.25
N SER A 168 -13.20 -9.50 -13.01
CA SER A 168 -12.26 -9.00 -14.02
C SER A 168 -11.26 -10.06 -14.49
N GLY A 169 -10.93 -11.02 -13.62
CA GLY A 169 -9.86 -12.00 -13.80
C GLY A 169 -8.46 -11.49 -13.43
N TYR A 170 -8.32 -10.19 -13.15
CA TYR A 170 -7.07 -9.50 -12.80
C TYR A 170 -7.15 -8.77 -11.45
N SER A 171 -8.20 -9.03 -10.65
CA SER A 171 -8.43 -8.40 -9.35
C SER A 171 -7.99 -9.26 -8.17
N TRP A 172 -7.39 -8.60 -7.19
CA TRP A 172 -7.18 -9.14 -5.85
C TRP A 172 -8.03 -8.35 -4.85
N MET A 173 -8.61 -9.05 -3.88
CA MET A 173 -9.34 -8.43 -2.78
C MET A 173 -8.36 -8.02 -1.67
N ILE A 174 -8.58 -6.89 -1.03
CA ILE A 174 -7.78 -6.35 0.07
C ILE A 174 -8.72 -6.21 1.27
N THR A 175 -8.40 -6.87 2.37
CA THR A 175 -9.15 -6.70 3.63
C THR A 175 -8.73 -5.41 4.31
N LYS A 176 -9.72 -4.58 4.67
CA LYS A 176 -9.52 -3.39 5.52
C LYS A 176 -9.65 -3.72 7.01
N GLY A 177 -9.94 -4.99 7.33
CA GLY A 177 -10.42 -5.47 8.63
C GLY A 177 -11.93 -5.28 8.80
N ARG A 178 -12.51 -5.92 9.84
CA ARG A 178 -13.93 -5.76 10.24
C ARG A 178 -14.96 -6.05 9.12
N ASN A 179 -14.69 -7.03 8.26
CA ASN A 179 -15.50 -7.38 7.09
C ASN A 179 -15.68 -6.25 6.06
N CYS A 180 -14.75 -5.29 6.01
CA CYS A 180 -14.67 -4.27 4.97
C CYS A 180 -13.57 -4.66 3.98
N TYR A 181 -13.85 -4.57 2.69
CA TYR A 181 -12.97 -5.02 1.61
C TYR A 181 -12.91 -3.97 0.49
N GLU A 182 -11.79 -3.92 -0.22
CA GLU A 182 -11.66 -3.28 -1.54
C GLU A 182 -10.98 -4.24 -2.52
N TYR A 183 -10.86 -3.85 -3.78
CA TYR A 183 -10.18 -4.60 -4.82
C TYR A 183 -9.10 -3.75 -5.48
N VAL A 184 -7.98 -4.38 -5.84
CA VAL A 184 -7.01 -3.84 -6.80
C VAL A 184 -7.19 -4.55 -8.13
N ASP A 185 -7.76 -3.89 -9.14
CA ASP A 185 -7.97 -4.46 -10.48
C ASP A 185 -6.83 -4.12 -11.44
N GLY A 186 -6.06 -5.13 -11.81
CA GLY A 186 -4.95 -5.04 -12.78
C GLY A 186 -5.38 -5.10 -14.24
N LYS A 187 -6.68 -5.01 -14.55
CA LYS A 187 -7.22 -5.15 -15.92
C LYS A 187 -6.64 -4.14 -16.92
N ASP A 188 -6.47 -2.88 -16.54
CA ASP A 188 -5.91 -1.82 -17.40
C ASP A 188 -4.37 -1.88 -17.44
N GLU A 189 -3.82 -2.20 -18.62
CA GLU A 189 -2.37 -2.35 -18.85
C GLU A 189 -1.54 -1.07 -18.62
N SER A 190 -2.19 0.10 -18.60
CA SER A 190 -1.58 1.40 -18.35
C SER A 190 -1.55 1.82 -16.87
N GLN A 191 -2.34 1.14 -16.03
CA GLN A 191 -2.44 1.36 -14.58
C GLN A 191 -1.89 0.19 -13.75
N ALA A 192 -1.73 -0.98 -14.35
CA ALA A 192 -1.21 -2.19 -13.72
C ALA A 192 0.30 -2.39 -13.94
N ASN A 193 0.92 -3.23 -13.11
CA ASN A 193 2.29 -3.72 -13.30
C ASN A 193 2.32 -5.13 -13.93
N TRP A 194 3.53 -5.66 -14.11
CA TRP A 194 3.81 -6.94 -14.78
C TRP A 194 3.16 -8.16 -14.09
N MET A 195 2.85 -8.04 -12.79
CA MET A 195 2.28 -9.13 -12.00
C MET A 195 0.93 -9.60 -12.52
N ARG A 196 0.19 -8.76 -13.27
CA ARG A 196 -1.06 -9.13 -13.95
C ARG A 196 -0.92 -10.28 -14.96
N TYR A 197 0.29 -10.55 -15.44
CA TYR A 197 0.59 -11.63 -16.39
C TYR A 197 1.05 -12.94 -15.71
N VAL A 198 1.08 -12.98 -14.37
CA VAL A 198 1.41 -14.20 -13.61
C VAL A 198 0.16 -15.08 -13.55
N ASN A 199 0.24 -16.31 -14.04
CA ASN A 199 -0.89 -17.23 -14.07
C ASN A 199 -1.13 -17.90 -12.72
N CYS A 200 -2.38 -18.31 -12.47
CA CYS A 200 -2.72 -19.11 -11.30
C CYS A 200 -2.19 -20.54 -11.45
N ALA A 201 -1.61 -21.08 -10.38
CA ALA A 201 -1.26 -22.51 -10.28
C ALA A 201 -2.52 -23.38 -10.24
N ARG A 202 -2.42 -24.59 -10.79
CA ARG A 202 -3.51 -25.58 -10.91
C ARG A 202 -3.37 -26.75 -9.94
N ASP A 203 -2.21 -26.86 -9.30
CA ASP A 203 -1.84 -27.79 -8.23
C ASP A 203 -0.65 -27.24 -7.41
N ASP A 204 -0.43 -27.81 -6.22
CA ASP A 204 0.67 -27.45 -5.32
C ASP A 204 2.05 -27.90 -5.85
N GLU A 205 2.08 -28.77 -6.88
CA GLU A 205 3.32 -29.29 -7.47
C GLU A 205 3.94 -28.26 -8.42
N GLU A 206 3.12 -27.53 -9.18
CA GLU A 206 3.57 -26.44 -10.06
C GLU A 206 3.60 -25.06 -9.37
N GLN A 207 2.82 -24.84 -8.31
CA GLN A 207 2.82 -23.58 -7.57
C GLN A 207 4.23 -23.19 -7.12
N ASN A 208 4.66 -21.96 -7.40
CA ASN A 208 5.95 -21.46 -6.95
C ASN A 208 5.92 -20.04 -6.38
N LEU A 209 4.79 -19.34 -6.49
CA LEU A 209 4.49 -18.09 -5.80
C LEU A 209 3.30 -18.24 -4.86
N VAL A 210 3.38 -17.53 -3.73
CA VAL A 210 2.29 -17.35 -2.76
C VAL A 210 1.89 -15.87 -2.76
N ALA A 211 0.60 -15.60 -2.97
CA ALA A 211 0.02 -14.27 -2.81
C ALA A 211 -0.46 -14.05 -1.38
N PHE A 212 -0.15 -12.88 -0.84
CA PHE A 212 -0.52 -12.46 0.52
C PHE A 212 -0.72 -10.93 0.57
N GLN A 213 -1.44 -10.47 1.59
CA GLN A 213 -1.59 -9.05 1.88
C GLN A 213 -0.50 -8.59 2.84
N TYR A 214 0.06 -7.40 2.61
CA TYR A 214 0.99 -6.72 3.51
C TYR A 214 0.77 -5.21 3.39
N HIS A 215 0.57 -4.53 4.51
CA HIS A 215 0.25 -3.09 4.61
C HIS A 215 -0.81 -2.62 3.58
N ARG A 216 -1.94 -3.34 3.50
CA ARG A 216 -3.09 -3.07 2.59
C ARG A 216 -2.74 -3.10 1.10
N GLN A 217 -1.69 -3.84 0.73
CA GLN A 217 -1.30 -4.10 -0.65
C GLN A 217 -1.03 -5.59 -0.84
N ILE A 218 -1.06 -6.06 -2.10
CA ILE A 218 -0.84 -7.47 -2.43
C ILE A 218 0.59 -7.68 -2.92
N PHE A 219 1.28 -8.68 -2.37
CA PHE A 219 2.63 -9.06 -2.75
C PHE A 219 2.69 -10.56 -3.07
N TYR A 220 3.64 -10.96 -3.92
CA TYR A 220 3.93 -12.37 -4.19
C TYR A 220 5.29 -12.74 -3.59
N ARG A 221 5.37 -13.87 -2.90
CA ARG A 221 6.63 -14.44 -2.38
C ARG A 221 6.92 -15.80 -3.00
N THR A 222 8.18 -16.11 -3.26
CA THR A 222 8.62 -17.42 -3.77
C THR A 222 8.62 -18.47 -2.66
N CYS A 223 7.74 -19.48 -2.77
CA CYS A 223 7.68 -20.60 -1.80
C CYS A 223 8.68 -21.73 -2.12
N ARG A 224 9.32 -21.69 -3.30
CA ARG A 224 10.38 -22.63 -3.70
C ARG A 224 11.38 -21.95 -4.66
N VAL A 225 12.49 -22.64 -4.93
CA VAL A 225 13.49 -22.15 -5.91
C VAL A 225 12.90 -22.24 -7.32
N ILE A 226 12.86 -21.12 -8.04
CA ILE A 226 12.37 -21.06 -9.42
C ILE A 226 13.57 -21.01 -10.36
N ARG A 227 13.76 -22.06 -11.18
CA ARG A 227 14.90 -22.16 -12.11
C ARG A 227 14.64 -21.40 -13.42
N PRO A 228 15.67 -20.98 -14.16
CA PRO A 228 15.51 -20.49 -15.53
C PRO A 228 14.71 -21.46 -16.39
N GLY A 229 13.86 -20.91 -17.26
CA GLY A 229 12.91 -21.66 -18.09
C GLY A 229 11.62 -22.08 -17.39
N SER A 230 11.43 -21.77 -16.10
CA SER A 230 10.19 -22.07 -15.34
C SER A 230 9.19 -20.90 -15.41
N GLU A 231 7.90 -21.19 -15.54
CA GLU A 231 6.81 -20.21 -15.44
C GLU A 231 6.57 -19.85 -13.97
N LEU A 232 6.30 -18.58 -13.69
CA LEU A 232 5.90 -18.09 -12.38
C LEU A 232 4.40 -18.34 -12.22
N LEU A 233 4.03 -19.16 -11.23
CA LEU A 233 2.65 -19.62 -11.00
C LEU A 233 2.24 -19.36 -9.56
N VAL A 234 1.20 -18.55 -9.38
CA VAL A 234 0.75 -18.05 -8.08
C VAL A 234 -0.50 -18.75 -7.58
N TRP A 235 -0.59 -18.94 -6.28
CA TRP A 235 -1.87 -19.19 -5.61
C TRP A 235 -1.95 -18.41 -4.31
N TYR A 236 -3.15 -18.32 -3.74
CA TYR A 236 -3.41 -17.75 -2.43
C TYR A 236 -2.61 -18.48 -1.36
N GLY A 237 -1.94 -17.75 -0.46
CA GLY A 237 -1.38 -18.36 0.75
C GLY A 237 -2.48 -18.83 1.70
N ASP A 238 -2.16 -19.75 2.61
CA ASP A 238 -3.13 -20.24 3.62
C ASP A 238 -3.69 -19.09 4.47
N GLU A 239 -2.91 -18.04 4.72
CA GLU A 239 -3.31 -16.78 5.38
C GLU A 239 -4.50 -16.14 4.64
N TYR A 240 -4.23 -15.63 3.44
CA TYR A 240 -5.17 -14.91 2.59
C TYR A 240 -6.33 -15.79 2.11
N GLY A 241 -6.09 -17.08 1.87
CA GLY A 241 -7.12 -18.05 1.50
C GLY A 241 -8.10 -18.32 2.63
N GLN A 242 -7.64 -18.45 3.88
CA GLN A 242 -8.53 -18.68 5.03
C GLN A 242 -9.36 -17.45 5.38
N GLU A 243 -8.75 -16.26 5.42
CA GLU A 243 -9.46 -15.00 5.69
C GLU A 243 -10.62 -14.75 4.72
N LEU A 244 -10.41 -15.10 3.45
CA LEU A 244 -11.39 -14.89 2.38
C LEU A 244 -12.25 -16.13 2.08
N GLY A 245 -12.09 -17.22 2.82
CA GLY A 245 -12.82 -18.48 2.63
C GLY A 245 -12.49 -19.23 1.33
N ILE A 246 -11.43 -18.86 0.62
CA ILE A 246 -10.99 -19.45 -0.65
C ILE A 246 -10.22 -20.74 -0.36
N LYS A 247 -10.84 -21.90 -0.63
CA LYS A 247 -10.20 -23.21 -0.47
C LYS A 247 -9.72 -23.79 -1.80
N TRP A 248 -8.54 -24.41 -1.74
CA TRP A 248 -8.00 -25.22 -2.84
C TRP A 248 -9.05 -26.21 -3.36
N GLY A 249 -9.15 -26.38 -4.69
CA GLY A 249 -10.07 -27.34 -5.29
C GLY A 249 -11.56 -26.99 -5.18
N SER A 250 -11.92 -25.76 -4.79
CA SER A 250 -13.30 -25.24 -4.87
C SER A 250 -13.73 -25.09 -6.33
N LYS A 251 -14.12 -26.22 -6.96
CA LYS A 251 -14.57 -26.27 -8.35
C LYS A 251 -15.61 -25.17 -8.58
N ARG A 252 -15.27 -24.16 -9.39
CA ARG A 252 -16.27 -23.27 -10.01
C ARG A 252 -17.22 -24.19 -10.78
N LYS A 253 -18.35 -24.55 -10.17
CA LYS A 253 -19.45 -25.24 -10.85
C LYS A 253 -19.94 -24.28 -11.91
N LYS A 254 -19.44 -24.44 -13.14
CA LYS A 254 -20.15 -23.99 -14.34
C LYS A 254 -21.51 -24.67 -14.28
N VAL A 255 -22.53 -23.94 -13.85
CA VAL A 255 -23.92 -24.41 -13.89
C VAL A 255 -24.29 -24.43 -15.36
N PHE A 256 -24.03 -25.56 -16.02
CA PHE A 256 -24.64 -25.88 -17.29
C PHE A 256 -26.13 -26.09 -17.02
N THR A 257 -26.93 -25.08 -17.34
CA THR A 257 -28.39 -25.17 -17.45
C THR A 257 -28.75 -25.96 -18.71
N GLU A 258 -28.63 -27.28 -18.65
CA GLU A 258 -29.35 -28.19 -19.55
C GLU A 258 -30.57 -28.76 -18.83
N GLY A 259 -31.71 -28.71 -19.52
CA GLY A 259 -33.01 -28.75 -18.86
C GLY A 259 -33.51 -30.14 -18.48
N ARG A 260 -34.39 -30.18 -17.48
CA ARG A 260 -35.53 -31.10 -17.41
C ARG A 260 -36.71 -30.37 -16.77
N GLY A 261 -37.82 -30.32 -17.49
CA GLY A 261 -38.94 -29.43 -17.19
C GLY A 261 -39.82 -29.86 -16.02
N GLY A 262 -40.84 -29.03 -15.77
CA GLY A 262 -42.08 -29.49 -15.17
C GLY A 262 -42.58 -28.68 -13.98
N TYR A 263 -43.06 -27.45 -14.21
CA TYR A 263 -44.05 -26.83 -13.30
C TYR A 263 -45.20 -26.22 -14.12
N ASN A 264 -46.40 -26.72 -13.88
CA ASN A 264 -47.64 -26.23 -14.49
C ASN A 264 -47.93 -24.79 -14.04
N TYR A 265 -48.32 -23.93 -14.97
CA TYR A 265 -49.00 -22.68 -14.70
C TYR A 265 -50.36 -22.70 -15.39
N ASP A 266 -51.38 -23.20 -14.69
CA ASP A 266 -52.76 -23.21 -15.17
C ASP A 266 -53.65 -22.39 -14.22
N SER A 267 -53.81 -21.10 -14.53
CA SER A 267 -54.86 -20.23 -13.98
C SER A 267 -54.84 -18.85 -14.65
N LEU A 268 -55.69 -18.66 -15.66
CA LEU A 268 -56.68 -17.57 -15.77
C LEU A 268 -57.25 -17.43 -17.19
N LYS A 269 -58.19 -18.32 -17.54
CA LYS A 269 -59.19 -18.00 -18.56
C LYS A 269 -60.19 -16.99 -17.98
N ARG A 270 -60.25 -15.77 -18.53
CA ARG A 270 -61.44 -14.91 -18.47
C ARG A 270 -61.82 -14.42 -19.87
N LYS A 271 -62.70 -15.17 -20.53
CA LYS A 271 -63.58 -14.64 -21.59
C LYS A 271 -64.88 -14.17 -20.95
N LYS A 272 -65.21 -12.89 -21.14
CA LYS A 272 -66.52 -12.22 -21.07
C LYS A 272 -66.23 -10.71 -21.22
N LYS A 273 -66.91 -9.95 -22.08
CA LYS A 273 -67.99 -10.29 -23.00
C LYS A 273 -67.95 -9.33 -24.19
#